data_AF-A0A3D1LG03-F1
#
_entry.id   AF-A0A3D1LG03-F1
#
_cell.length_a   1.000
_cell.length_b   1.000
_cell.length_c   1.000
_cell.angle_alpha   90.00
_cell.angle_beta   90.00
_cell.angle_gamma   90.00
#
_symmetry.space_group_name_H-M   'P 1'
#
loop_
_entity.id
_entity.type
_entity.pdbx_description
1 polymer ?
#
loop_
_entity_poly.entity_id
_entity_poly.type
_entity_poly.pdbx_seq_one_letter_code
_entity_poly.pdbx_strand_id
1 'polypeptide(L)'
;PAVLLTCMCRPEDREKMVALLFRHTTTLGVREAVFRRYTLARESRTVPTPDGSVRIKVSSGYGVRREKAEFEDLAEIARKTGKSLAEIQKDIL
;
A
#
# COMPACT_ATOMS: atom_id res chain seq x y z
N PRO A 1 -8.14 0.64 28.50
CA PRO A 1 -7.55 0.33 27.18
C PRO A 1 -8.28 1.15 26.10
N ALA A 2 -7.56 1.74 25.14
CA ALA A 2 -8.13 2.60 24.10
C ALA A 2 -7.38 2.39 22.77
N VAL A 3 -8.01 2.82 21.67
CA VAL A 3 -7.44 2.73 20.31
C VAL A 3 -7.23 4.15 19.77
N LEU A 4 -6.03 4.43 19.26
CA LEU A 4 -5.76 5.64 18.49
C LEU A 4 -6.06 5.38 17.00
N LEU A 5 -7.10 6.03 16.48
CA LEU A 5 -7.42 6.01 15.05
C LEU A 5 -6.79 7.20 14.35
N THR A 6 -5.98 6.94 13.31
CA THR A 6 -5.37 7.97 12.46
C THR A 6 -5.88 7.84 11.04
N CYS A 7 -6.43 8.93 10.48
CA CYS A 7 -6.88 9.01 9.09
C CYS A 7 -5.93 9.93 8.30
N MET A 8 -5.37 9.42 7.21
CA MET A 8 -4.66 10.25 6.22
C MET A 8 -5.58 10.49 5.03
N CYS A 9 -5.78 11.75 4.67
CA CYS A 9 -6.55 12.14 3.49
C CYS A 9 -5.86 13.28 2.75
N ARG A 10 -6.36 13.60 1.55
CA ARG A 10 -5.94 14.80 0.84
C ARG A 10 -6.59 16.03 1.49
N PRO A 11 -5.97 17.23 1.41
CA PRO A 11 -6.54 18.44 2.01
C PRO A 11 -7.99 18.73 1.59
N GLU A 12 -8.34 18.45 0.32
CA GLU A 12 -9.69 18.62 -0.22
C GLU A 12 -10.73 17.66 0.39
N ASP A 13 -10.30 16.51 0.92
CA ASP A 13 -11.18 15.51 1.54
C ASP A 13 -11.34 15.71 3.06
N ARG A 14 -10.66 16.69 3.66
CA ARG A 14 -10.60 16.90 5.12
C ARG A 14 -11.97 16.92 5.77
N GLU A 15 -12.86 17.79 5.32
CA GLU A 15 -14.17 17.98 5.94
C GLU A 15 -15.03 16.71 5.84
N LYS A 16 -14.94 16.03 4.69
CA LYS A 16 -15.59 14.73 4.48
C LYS A 16 -15.08 13.69 5.49
N MET A 17 -13.76 13.61 5.71
CA MET A 17 -13.19 12.65 6.66
C MET A 17 -13.56 12.97 8.11
N VAL A 18 -13.53 14.26 8.50
CA VAL A 18 -13.96 14.70 9.84
C VAL A 18 -15.43 14.34 10.08
N ALA A 19 -16.30 14.57 9.11
CA ALA A 19 -17.72 14.20 9.21
C ALA A 19 -17.93 12.69 9.36
N LEU A 20 -17.17 11.88 8.61
CA LEU A 20 -17.22 10.42 8.74
C LEU A 20 -16.73 9.94 10.11
N LEU A 21 -15.67 10.55 10.65
CA LEU A 21 -15.15 10.21 11.98
C LEU A 21 -16.18 10.51 13.08
N PHE A 22 -16.84 11.68 13.05
CA PHE A 22 -17.89 11.98 14.03
C PHE A 22 -19.13 11.12 13.85
N ARG A 23 -19.49 10.75 12.62
CA ARG A 23 -20.66 9.91 12.34
C ARG A 23 -20.48 8.47 12.85
N HIS A 24 -19.28 7.92 12.72
CA HIS A 24 -19.03 6.50 12.91
C HIS A 24 -18.21 6.18 14.17
N THR A 25 -17.86 7.18 14.96
CA THR A 25 -17.16 7.00 16.24
C THR A 25 -17.85 7.80 17.33
N THR A 26 -17.54 7.48 18.59
CA THR A 26 -18.04 8.22 19.75
C THR A 26 -17.11 9.38 20.14
N THR A 27 -16.16 9.78 19.29
CA THR A 27 -15.22 10.85 19.63
C THR A 27 -15.93 12.20 19.68
N LEU A 28 -15.57 13.02 20.67
CA LEU A 28 -16.06 14.40 20.79
C LEU A 28 -15.18 15.41 20.05
N GLY A 29 -14.01 14.98 19.57
CA GLY A 29 -13.10 15.83 18.83
C GLY A 29 -12.10 15.06 17.98
N VAL A 30 -11.58 15.72 16.96
CA VAL A 30 -10.50 15.22 16.10
C VAL A 30 -9.40 16.28 16.08
N ARG A 31 -8.14 15.85 16.08
CA ARG A 31 -6.98 16.72 15.91
C ARG A 31 -6.45 16.54 14.49
N GLU A 32 -6.14 17.63 13.81
CA GLU A 32 -5.58 17.63 12.47
C GLU A 32 -4.12 18.12 12.47
N ALA A 33 -3.30 17.56 11.58
CA ALA A 33 -2.02 18.11 11.19
C ALA A 33 -1.83 17.99 9.67
N VAL A 34 -1.32 19.05 9.04
CA VAL A 34 -1.00 19.08 7.61
C VAL A 34 0.48 18.82 7.40
N PHE A 35 0.81 17.82 6.59
CA PHE A 35 2.19 17.43 6.33
C PHE A 35 2.55 17.62 4.85
N ARG A 36 3.74 18.17 4.60
CA ARG A 36 4.37 18.05 3.29
C ARG A 36 4.89 16.64 3.12
N ARG A 37 4.63 16.05 1.96
CA ARG A 37 5.06 14.69 1.64
C ARG A 37 5.90 14.70 0.39
N TYR A 38 7.12 14.20 0.49
CA TYR A 38 7.96 13.87 -0.65
C TYR A 38 7.78 12.40 -1.00
N THR A 39 7.61 12.11 -2.29
CA THR A 39 7.36 10.75 -2.77
C THR A 39 8.31 10.40 -3.89
N LEU A 40 8.72 9.13 -3.94
CA LEU A 40 9.35 8.55 -5.13
C LEU A 40 8.33 8.45 -6.27
N ALA A 41 8.81 8.62 -7.50
CA ALA A 41 8.06 8.24 -8.70
C ALA A 41 7.78 6.74 -8.65
N ARG A 42 6.63 6.33 -9.19
CA ARG A 42 6.18 4.94 -9.17
C ARG A 42 5.80 4.50 -10.55
N GLU A 43 6.32 3.35 -10.93
CA GLU A 43 5.97 2.63 -12.14
C GLU A 43 5.62 1.20 -11.77
N SER A 44 4.82 0.56 -12.61
CA SER A 44 4.52 -0.86 -12.49
C SER A 44 4.83 -1.56 -13.81
N ARG A 45 5.57 -2.67 -13.74
CA ARG A 45 5.78 -3.56 -14.89
C ARG A 45 5.28 -4.95 -14.53
N THR A 46 4.83 -5.71 -15.51
CA THR A 46 4.36 -7.09 -15.29
C THR A 46 5.41 -8.06 -15.79
N VAL A 47 5.76 -9.06 -14.98
CA VAL A 47 6.70 -10.12 -15.32
C VAL A 47 5.94 -11.44 -15.42
N PRO A 48 6.02 -12.19 -16.54
CA PRO A 48 5.45 -13.52 -16.62
C PRO A 48 6.29 -14.51 -15.80
N THR A 49 5.63 -15.38 -15.03
CA THR A 49 6.24 -16.51 -14.33
C THR A 49 5.53 -17.81 -14.73
N PRO A 50 6.10 -18.99 -14.47
CA PRO A 50 5.44 -20.26 -14.75
C PRO A 50 4.06 -20.41 -14.09
N ASP A 51 3.87 -19.79 -12.92
CA ASP A 51 2.66 -19.94 -12.12
C ASP A 51 1.67 -18.76 -12.26
N GLY A 52 2.03 -17.74 -13.05
CA GLY A 52 1.20 -16.55 -13.28
C GLY A 52 2.00 -15.28 -13.54
N SER A 53 1.33 -14.24 -14.02
CA SER A 53 1.98 -12.92 -14.15
C SER A 53 2.03 -12.20 -12.80
N VAL A 54 3.17 -11.57 -12.49
CA VAL A 54 3.36 -10.79 -11.26
C VAL A 54 3.72 -9.35 -11.61
N ARG A 55 3.00 -8.40 -11.02
CA ARG A 55 3.32 -6.98 -11.11
C ARG A 55 4.48 -6.66 -10.18
N ILE A 56 5.46 -5.94 -10.72
CA ILE A 56 6.60 -5.39 -10.01
C ILE A 56 6.42 -3.89 -9.93
N LYS A 57 6.30 -3.41 -8.69
CA LYS A 57 6.31 -2.00 -8.38
C LYS A 57 7.75 -1.51 -8.31
N VAL A 58 8.06 -0.57 -9.20
CA VAL A 58 9.32 0.16 -9.20
C VAL A 58 9.08 1.51 -8.54
N SER A 59 9.93 1.87 -7.58
CA SER A 59 9.93 3.19 -6.95
C SER A 59 11.30 3.84 -7.08
N SER A 60 11.37 5.02 -7.70
CA SER A 60 12.62 5.70 -8.03
C SER A 60 12.57 7.21 -7.76
N GLY A 61 13.74 7.80 -7.54
CA GLY A 61 13.90 9.24 -7.24
C GLY A 61 14.92 9.48 -6.13
N TYR A 62 15.42 10.71 -6.00
CA TYR A 62 16.41 11.07 -4.97
C TYR A 62 17.65 10.13 -4.93
N GLY A 63 18.11 9.66 -6.10
CA GLY A 63 19.25 8.75 -6.20
C GLY A 63 19.00 7.31 -5.72
N VAL A 64 17.76 6.95 -5.37
CA VAL A 64 17.39 5.59 -4.96
C VAL A 64 16.45 4.94 -5.96
N ARG A 65 16.56 3.62 -6.09
CA ARG A 65 15.66 2.77 -6.87
C ARG A 65 15.37 1.47 -6.11
N ARG A 66 14.10 1.09 -6.02
CA ARG A 66 13.64 -0.14 -5.35
C ARG A 66 12.61 -0.84 -6.22
N GLU A 67 12.65 -2.16 -6.22
CA GLU A 67 11.65 -3.02 -6.86
C GLU A 67 11.01 -3.92 -5.81
N LYS A 68 9.70 -4.15 -5.93
CA LYS A 68 8.97 -5.10 -5.08
C LYS A 68 7.85 -5.74 -5.87
N ALA A 69 7.73 -7.06 -5.79
CA ALA A 69 6.58 -7.80 -6.29
C ALA A 69 5.31 -7.43 -5.50
N GLU A 70 4.20 -7.25 -6.22
CA GLU A 70 2.90 -6.97 -5.63
C GLU A 70 2.41 -8.18 -4.83
N PHE A 71 2.03 -7.93 -3.58
CA PHE A 71 1.71 -8.98 -2.62
C PHE A 71 0.48 -9.79 -3.05
N GLU A 72 -0.53 -9.14 -3.62
CA GLU A 72 -1.77 -9.80 -4.03
C GLU A 72 -1.51 -10.85 -5.11
N ASP A 73 -0.63 -10.54 -6.08
CA ASP A 73 -0.26 -11.44 -7.17
C ASP A 73 0.52 -12.65 -6.60
N LEU A 74 1.47 -12.42 -5.70
CA LEU A 74 2.19 -13.50 -5.00
C LEU A 74 1.24 -14.37 -4.16
N ALA A 75 0.28 -13.76 -3.46
CA ALA A 75 -0.67 -14.46 -2.62
C ALA A 75 -1.67 -15.28 -3.44
N GLU A 76 -2.03 -14.83 -4.64
CA GLU A 76 -2.81 -15.61 -5.59
C GLU A 76 -2.04 -16.85 -6.08
N ILE A 77 -0.78 -16.67 -6.48
CA ILE A 77 0.09 -17.79 -6.90
C ILE A 77 0.30 -18.78 -5.75
N ALA A 78 0.56 -18.29 -4.53
CA ALA A 78 0.72 -19.14 -3.34
C ALA A 78 -0.51 -19.99 -3.06
N ARG A 79 -1.71 -19.39 -3.15
CA ARG A 79 -2.97 -20.11 -2.97
C ARG A 79 -3.21 -21.17 -4.05
N LYS A 80 -2.78 -20.92 -5.29
CA LYS A 80 -2.94 -21.84 -6.42
C LYS A 80 -1.94 -23.00 -6.39
N THR A 81 -0.70 -22.74 -5.97
CA THR A 81 0.42 -23.68 -6.10
C THR A 81 0.83 -24.36 -4.79
N GLY A 82 0.40 -23.81 -3.64
CA GLY A 82 0.87 -24.24 -2.32
C GLY A 82 2.28 -23.78 -1.97
N LYS A 83 2.97 -23.06 -2.86
CA LYS A 83 4.29 -22.47 -2.60
C LYS A 83 4.19 -21.33 -1.59
N SER A 84 5.24 -21.15 -0.80
CA SER A 84 5.40 -19.98 0.06
C SER A 84 5.68 -18.72 -0.75
N LEU A 85 5.36 -17.55 -0.19
CA LEU A 85 5.67 -16.26 -0.81
C LEU A 85 7.18 -16.08 -1.08
N ALA A 86 8.02 -16.64 -0.20
CA ALA A 86 9.48 -16.56 -0.35
C ALA A 86 9.98 -17.37 -1.55
N GLU A 87 9.42 -18.56 -1.80
CA GLU A 87 9.74 -19.37 -2.97
C GLU A 87 9.34 -18.64 -4.26
N ILE A 88 8.10 -18.13 -4.30
CA ILE A 88 7.58 -17.41 -5.47
C ILE A 88 8.40 -16.15 -5.75
N GLN A 89 8.78 -15.41 -4.71
CA GLN A 89 9.55 -14.17 -4.87
C GLN A 89 10.97 -14.42 -5.41
N LYS A 90 11.59 -15.57 -5.09
CA LYS A 90 12.92 -15.94 -5.59
C LYS A 90 12.95 -16.13 -7.11
N ASP A 91 11.83 -16.51 -7.71
CA ASP A 91 11.71 -16.77 -9.14
C ASP A 91 11.44 -15.51 -9.97
N ILE A 92 11.29 -14.34 -9.32
CA ILE A 92 10.78 -13.10 -9.94
C ILE A 92 11.81 -11.95 -9.94
N LEU A 93 12.65 -11.86 -8.90
CA LEU A 93 13.59 -10.75 -8.65
C LEU A 93 15.05 -11.18 -8.81
#